data_AF-A0A484ZWG4-F1
#
_entry.id   AF-A0A484ZWG4-F1
#
_cell.length_a   1.000
_cell.length_b   1.000
_cell.length_c   1.000
_cell.angle_alpha   90.00
_cell.angle_beta   90.00
_cell.angle_gamma   90.00
#
_symmetry.space_group_name_H-M   'P 1'
#
loop_
_entity.id
_entity.type
_entity.pdbx_description
1 polymer ?
#
loop_
_entity_poly.entity_id
_entity_poly.type
_entity_poly.pdbx_seq_one_letter_code
_entity_poly.pdbx_strand_id
1 'polypeptide(L)'
;MLQQLQPDSGKVRGGTKLEVAYFDQHRAELDPDRTVMDNLAEGKQEVMVNGRPRHVLGYLQDFLFHPKRAMTPVRALSGGERNRLLLAKLFLKPSNLLILDEPTNDLDIETLELLEELLNEYTGTVLLVSHDRQFVDNSVTDCWIFEVTASLNSTSVVIMMLINSKPMPKN
;
A
#
# COMPACT_ATOMS: atom_id res chain seq x y z
N MET A 1 2.22 -3.36 -16.38
CA MET A 1 1.59 -2.02 -16.35
C MET A 1 2.45 -0.95 -15.67
N LEU A 2 3.47 -1.31 -14.87
CA LEU A 2 4.51 -0.38 -14.35
C LEU A 2 5.90 -0.54 -14.98
N GLN A 3 6.06 -1.43 -15.94
CA GLN A 3 7.15 -1.42 -16.92
C GLN A 3 6.57 -1.86 -18.27
N GLN A 4 6.92 -1.07 -19.28
CA GLN A 4 6.68 -1.12 -20.73
C GLN A 4 6.27 -2.48 -21.35
N LEU A 5 5.04 -2.90 -21.13
CA LEU A 5 4.41 -3.95 -21.94
C LEU A 5 3.24 -3.32 -22.69
N GLN A 6 3.33 -3.29 -24.02
CA GLN A 6 2.19 -2.95 -24.86
C GLN A 6 1.30 -4.18 -24.98
N PRO A 7 -0.03 -4.01 -24.97
CA PRO A 7 -0.92 -5.14 -25.20
C PRO A 7 -0.69 -5.69 -26.61
N ASP A 8 -0.58 -7.01 -26.75
CA ASP A 8 -0.44 -7.66 -28.06
C ASP A 8 -1.64 -7.37 -28.99
N SER A 9 -2.81 -7.13 -28.40
CA SER A 9 -4.01 -6.66 -29.08
C SER A 9 -4.96 -5.91 -28.13
N GLY A 10 -5.87 -5.09 -28.68
CA GLY A 10 -6.80 -4.27 -27.90
C GLY A 10 -6.31 -2.84 -27.64
N LYS A 11 -7.01 -2.10 -26.78
CA LYS A 11 -6.66 -0.71 -26.43
C LYS A 11 -6.70 -0.52 -24.92
N VAL A 12 -5.59 -0.13 -24.34
CA VAL A 12 -5.50 0.35 -22.95
C VAL A 12 -5.56 1.87 -22.97
N ARG A 13 -6.49 2.47 -22.21
CA ARG A 13 -6.56 3.92 -22.02
C ARG A 13 -6.37 4.21 -20.54
N GLY A 14 -5.25 4.85 -20.19
CA GLY A 14 -5.04 5.40 -18.85
C GLY A 14 -5.76 6.74 -18.70
N GLY A 15 -6.22 7.06 -17.48
CA GLY A 15 -6.70 8.39 -17.14
C GLY A 15 -5.58 9.43 -17.25
N THR A 16 -5.91 10.67 -17.65
CA THR A 16 -4.93 11.74 -17.94
C THR A 16 -4.28 12.37 -16.71
N LYS A 17 -4.65 11.95 -15.50
CA LYS A 17 -4.11 12.44 -14.21
C LYS A 17 -3.86 11.29 -13.22
N LEU A 18 -3.34 10.15 -13.69
CA LEU A 18 -3.04 9.02 -12.81
C LEU A 18 -1.77 9.30 -11.98
N GLU A 19 -1.94 9.33 -10.67
CA GLU A 19 -0.86 9.31 -9.67
C GLU A 19 -0.85 7.91 -9.08
N VAL A 20 0.13 7.11 -9.51
CA VAL A 20 0.22 5.68 -9.17
C VAL A 20 1.18 5.49 -8.01
N ALA A 21 0.66 5.00 -6.88
CA ALA A 21 1.47 4.44 -5.81
C ALA A 21 1.60 2.94 -6.02
N TYR A 22 2.83 2.42 -5.99
CA TYR A 22 3.09 0.99 -6.06
C TYR A 22 3.75 0.54 -4.76
N PHE A 23 3.15 -0.46 -4.12
CA PHE A 23 3.75 -1.14 -2.98
C PHE A 23 4.52 -2.35 -3.49
N ASP A 24 5.84 -2.19 -3.59
CA ASP A 24 6.77 -3.30 -3.73
C ASP A 24 7.54 -3.41 -2.42
N GLN A 25 7.52 -4.59 -1.79
CA GLN A 25 8.38 -4.85 -0.64
C GLN A 25 9.87 -4.66 -1.00
N HIS A 26 10.24 -4.77 -2.28
CA HIS A 26 11.62 -4.62 -2.75
C HIS A 26 12.05 -3.17 -3.05
N ARG A 27 11.12 -2.19 -3.12
CA ARG A 27 11.45 -0.83 -3.59
C ARG A 27 11.28 0.27 -2.55
N ALA A 28 10.57 0.00 -1.47
CA ALA A 28 10.34 1.00 -0.44
C ALA A 28 11.53 0.99 0.55
N GLU A 29 12.53 1.83 0.28
CA GLU A 29 13.72 1.92 1.13
C GLU A 29 13.44 2.79 2.38
N LEU A 30 13.77 2.22 3.54
CA LEU A 30 13.91 2.94 4.80
C LEU A 30 15.39 3.09 5.09
N ASP A 31 15.78 4.29 5.53
CA ASP A 31 17.13 4.52 6.02
C ASP A 31 17.24 3.91 7.44
N PRO A 32 18.07 2.86 7.64
CA PRO A 32 18.15 2.12 8.89
C PRO A 32 18.74 2.95 10.04
N ASP A 33 19.52 3.99 9.72
CA ASP A 33 20.21 4.83 10.70
C ASP A 33 19.38 6.06 11.11
N ARG A 34 18.38 6.43 10.31
CA ARG A 34 17.41 7.46 10.65
C ARG A 34 16.30 6.94 11.56
N THR A 35 15.69 7.86 12.29
CA THR A 35 14.55 7.53 13.15
C THR A 35 13.31 7.16 12.32
N VAL A 36 12.35 6.47 12.94
CA VAL A 36 11.02 6.21 12.34
C VAL A 36 10.37 7.51 11.86
N MET A 37 10.41 8.55 12.70
CA MET A 37 9.88 9.88 12.39
C MET A 37 10.60 10.53 11.21
N ASP A 38 11.94 10.47 11.19
CA ASP A 38 12.74 11.09 10.14
C ASP A 38 12.60 10.38 8.78
N ASN A 39 12.30 9.09 8.79
CA ASN A 39 12.01 8.34 7.57
C ASN A 39 10.71 8.80 6.87
N LEU A 40 9.83 9.51 7.58
CA LEU A 40 8.58 10.07 7.05
C LEU A 40 8.65 11.58 6.82
N ALA A 41 9.11 12.33 7.81
CA ALA A 41 9.05 13.80 7.80
C ALA A 41 10.36 14.46 7.36
N GLU A 42 11.41 13.67 7.14
CA GLU A 42 12.73 14.13 6.71
C GLU A 42 13.30 15.27 7.57
N GLY A 43 13.12 15.20 8.90
CA GLY A 43 13.55 16.22 9.85
C GLY A 43 12.51 17.31 10.15
N LYS A 44 11.33 17.26 9.53
CA LYS A 44 10.18 18.14 9.85
C LYS A 44 9.35 17.54 11.00
N GLN A 45 8.49 18.36 11.60
CA GLN A 45 7.51 17.92 12.61
C GLN A 45 6.14 17.60 12.01
N GLU A 46 5.95 17.87 10.72
CA GLU A 46 4.68 17.71 10.03
C GLU A 46 4.88 16.96 8.71
N VAL A 47 3.84 16.20 8.34
CA VAL A 47 3.70 15.50 7.07
C VAL A 47 2.41 15.94 6.39
N MET A 48 2.36 15.85 5.07
CA MET A 48 1.17 16.17 4.29
C MET A 48 0.36 14.90 4.09
N VAL A 49 -0.86 14.85 4.63
CA VAL A 49 -1.79 13.73 4.47
C VAL A 49 -2.99 14.24 3.69
N ASN A 50 -3.25 13.71 2.50
CA ASN A 50 -4.37 14.13 1.65
C ASN A 50 -4.43 15.67 1.45
N GLY A 51 -3.27 16.30 1.27
CA GLY A 51 -3.16 17.76 1.08
C GLY A 51 -3.33 18.60 2.34
N ARG A 52 -3.44 17.99 3.53
CA ARG A 52 -3.52 18.70 4.83
C ARG A 52 -2.28 18.44 5.68
N PRO A 53 -1.70 19.45 6.33
CA PRO A 53 -0.60 19.25 7.26
C PRO A 53 -1.09 18.52 8.52
N ARG A 54 -0.31 17.55 8.97
CA ARG A 54 -0.56 16.82 10.23
C ARG A 54 0.75 16.60 10.97
N HIS A 55 0.70 16.69 12.29
CA HIS A 55 1.86 16.41 13.13
C HIS A 55 2.31 14.95 12.99
N VAL A 56 3.61 14.73 12.77
CA VAL A 56 4.18 13.42 12.43
C VAL A 56 3.94 12.36 13.51
N LEU A 57 4.04 12.73 14.80
CA LEU A 57 3.76 11.78 15.88
C LEU A 57 2.28 11.36 15.92
N GLY A 58 1.37 12.28 15.59
CA GLY A 58 -0.05 11.99 15.55
C GLY A 58 -0.41 11.12 14.34
N TYR A 59 0.33 11.25 13.23
CA TYR A 59 0.20 10.37 12.08
C TYR A 59 0.76 8.96 12.38
N LEU A 60 1.95 8.88 12.98
CA LEU A 60 2.58 7.62 13.36
C LEU A 60 1.78 6.80 14.37
N GLN A 61 0.98 7.46 15.22
CA GLN A 61 0.06 6.77 16.13
C GLN A 61 -1.01 5.96 15.39
N ASP A 62 -1.50 6.43 14.24
CA ASP A 62 -2.45 5.66 13.41
C ASP A 62 -1.81 4.38 12.87
N PHE A 63 -0.49 4.38 12.70
CA PHE A 63 0.31 3.22 12.31
C PHE A 63 0.86 2.45 13.52
N LEU A 64 0.23 2.62 14.68
CA LEU A 64 0.52 1.91 15.93
C LEU A 64 1.93 2.17 16.50
N PHE A 65 2.57 3.28 16.12
CA PHE A 65 3.84 3.69 16.72
C PHE A 65 3.64 4.54 17.97
N HIS A 66 4.07 4.01 19.11
CA HIS A 66 4.16 4.79 20.34
C HIS A 66 5.19 5.93 20.19
N PRO A 67 4.99 7.13 20.79
CA PRO A 67 5.89 8.28 20.63
C PRO A 67 7.38 7.99 20.92
N LYS A 68 7.65 7.15 21.93
CA LYS A 68 9.02 6.69 22.23
C LYS A 68 9.62 5.90 21.06
N ARG A 69 8.83 5.05 20.40
CA ARG A 69 9.26 4.24 19.25
C ARG A 69 9.49 5.11 18.02
N ALA A 70 8.70 6.15 17.83
CA ALA A 70 8.87 7.10 16.72
C ALA A 70 10.26 7.78 16.68
N MET A 71 10.91 7.93 17.85
CA MET A 71 12.22 8.59 17.99
C MET A 71 13.41 7.64 17.85
N THR A 72 13.17 6.36 17.55
CA THR A 72 14.24 5.36 17.50
C THR A 72 14.69 5.06 16.07
N PRO A 73 15.94 4.59 15.86
CA PRO A 73 16.43 4.17 14.55
C PRO A 73 15.63 3.00 13.97
N VAL A 74 15.40 3.01 12.66
CA VAL A 74 14.65 1.95 11.96
C VAL A 74 15.32 0.58 12.08
N ARG A 75 16.64 0.50 12.16
CA ARG A 75 17.35 -0.77 12.38
C ARG A 75 16.89 -1.53 13.63
N ALA A 76 16.35 -0.83 14.63
CA ALA A 76 15.86 -1.41 15.88
C ALA A 76 14.38 -1.83 15.83
N LEU A 77 13.72 -1.72 14.68
CA LEU A 77 12.35 -2.18 14.45
C LEU A 77 12.30 -3.67 14.07
N SER A 78 11.24 -4.35 14.50
CA SER A 78 10.87 -5.69 14.03
C SER A 78 10.44 -5.68 12.55
N GLY A 79 10.28 -6.84 11.93
CA GLY A 79 9.78 -6.96 10.56
C GLY A 79 8.39 -6.30 10.39
N GLY A 80 7.44 -6.64 11.26
CA GLY A 80 6.09 -6.06 11.24
C GLY A 80 6.09 -4.54 11.48
N GLU A 81 6.91 -4.05 12.43
CA GLU A 81 7.08 -2.60 12.62
C GLU A 81 7.64 -1.92 11.37
N ARG A 82 8.62 -2.52 10.68
CA ARG A 82 9.12 -1.97 9.42
C ARG A 82 8.02 -1.92 8.37
N ASN A 83 7.21 -2.97 8.24
CA ASN A 83 6.09 -3.00 7.31
C ASN A 83 5.04 -1.91 7.61
N ARG A 84 4.68 -1.69 8.88
CA ARG A 84 3.82 -0.56 9.27
C ARG A 84 4.41 0.79 8.87
N LEU A 85 5.73 0.97 9.03
CA LEU A 85 6.40 2.20 8.60
C LEU A 85 6.42 2.38 7.08
N LEU A 86 6.58 1.28 6.33
CA LEU A 86 6.49 1.30 4.86
C LEU A 86 5.10 1.69 4.39
N LEU A 87 4.06 1.13 5.01
CA LEU A 87 2.66 1.54 4.76
C LEU A 87 2.47 3.03 5.08
N ALA A 88 2.95 3.51 6.23
CA ALA A 88 2.89 4.93 6.58
C ALA A 88 3.54 5.80 5.50
N LYS A 89 4.73 5.41 5.02
CA LYS A 89 5.43 6.16 3.96
C LYS A 89 4.69 6.12 2.62
N LEU A 90 4.03 5.01 2.30
CA LEU A 90 3.25 4.84 1.08
C LEU A 90 2.04 5.77 1.05
N PHE A 91 1.24 5.77 2.12
CA PHE A 91 0.00 6.55 2.22
C PHE A 91 0.21 8.06 2.41
N LEU A 92 1.45 8.52 2.64
CA LEU A 92 1.80 9.95 2.58
C LEU A 92 1.91 10.48 1.14
N LYS A 93 2.17 9.61 0.16
CA LYS A 93 2.25 10.04 -1.23
C LYS A 93 0.84 10.22 -1.77
N PRO A 94 0.52 11.38 -2.38
CA PRO A 94 -0.75 11.53 -3.07
C PRO A 94 -0.81 10.51 -4.20
N SER A 95 -1.86 9.71 -4.22
CA SER A 95 -2.15 8.76 -5.29
C SER A 95 -3.65 8.63 -5.48
N ASN A 96 -4.05 8.36 -6.72
CA ASN A 96 -5.43 7.99 -7.05
C ASN A 96 -5.52 6.59 -7.64
N LEU A 97 -4.39 5.92 -7.85
CA LEU A 97 -4.30 4.49 -8.12
C LEU A 97 -3.24 3.90 -7.18
N LEU A 98 -3.66 3.01 -6.29
CA LEU A 98 -2.78 2.24 -5.43
C LEU A 98 -2.65 0.83 -6.01
N ILE A 99 -1.44 0.34 -6.23
CA ILE A 99 -1.18 -1.01 -6.71
C ILE A 99 -0.42 -1.75 -5.61
N LEU A 100 -0.99 -2.85 -5.15
CA LEU A 100 -0.43 -3.72 -4.12
C LEU A 100 -0.20 -5.12 -4.72
N ASP A 101 1.03 -5.59 -4.70
CA ASP A 101 1.40 -6.92 -5.21
C ASP A 101 1.82 -7.80 -4.03
N GLU A 102 1.00 -8.80 -3.72
CA GLU A 102 1.14 -9.70 -2.57
C GLU A 102 1.43 -8.97 -1.24
N PRO A 103 0.61 -7.96 -0.86
CA PRO A 103 0.94 -7.13 0.29
C PRO A 103 0.77 -7.87 1.62
N THR A 104 0.06 -9.00 1.65
CA THR A 104 -0.19 -9.81 2.84
C THR A 104 1.03 -10.63 3.25
N ASN A 105 1.97 -10.84 2.33
CA ASN A 105 3.17 -11.60 2.62
C ASN A 105 4.01 -10.88 3.69
N ASP A 106 4.52 -11.62 4.68
CA ASP A 106 5.33 -11.08 5.78
C ASP A 106 4.64 -10.00 6.67
N LEU A 107 3.31 -9.83 6.57
CA LEU A 107 2.55 -9.03 7.53
C LEU A 107 2.17 -9.86 8.75
N ASP A 108 2.33 -9.27 9.94
CA ASP A 108 1.66 -9.77 11.13
C ASP A 108 0.17 -9.40 11.11
N ILE A 109 -0.61 -10.04 11.99
CA ILE A 109 -2.07 -9.86 12.05
C ILE A 109 -2.43 -8.39 12.30
N GLU A 110 -1.71 -7.69 13.18
CA GLU A 110 -1.95 -6.27 13.46
C GLU A 110 -1.73 -5.40 12.22
N THR A 111 -0.70 -5.68 11.42
CA THR A 111 -0.40 -4.93 10.20
C THR A 111 -1.39 -5.24 9.09
N LEU A 112 -1.89 -6.47 9.03
CA LEU A 112 -2.93 -6.87 8.09
C LEU A 112 -4.24 -6.13 8.38
N GLU A 113 -4.69 -6.10 9.64
CA GLU A 113 -5.89 -5.35 10.05
C GLU A 113 -5.75 -3.85 9.73
N LEU A 114 -4.59 -3.26 10.05
CA LEU A 114 -4.29 -1.87 9.68
C LEU A 114 -4.36 -1.64 8.17
N LEU A 115 -3.84 -2.56 7.36
CA LEU A 115 -3.91 -2.46 5.91
C LEU A 115 -5.37 -2.48 5.43
N GLU A 116 -6.20 -3.38 5.96
CA GLU A 116 -7.64 -3.44 5.63
C GLU A 116 -8.34 -2.10 5.95
N GLU A 117 -8.07 -1.50 7.12
CA GLU A 117 -8.61 -0.19 7.50
C GLU A 117 -8.17 0.92 6.52
N LEU A 118 -6.88 0.98 6.18
CA LEU A 118 -6.34 1.97 5.25
C LEU A 118 -6.94 1.83 3.85
N LEU A 119 -7.19 0.60 3.39
CA LEU A 119 -7.80 0.34 2.09
C LEU A 119 -9.28 0.73 2.06
N ASN A 120 -10.00 0.54 3.16
CA ASN A 120 -11.38 0.98 3.30
C ASN A 120 -11.53 2.51 3.30
N GLU A 121 -10.54 3.25 3.83
CA GLU A 121 -10.55 4.72 3.87
C GLU A 121 -9.93 5.39 2.63
N TYR A 122 -9.10 4.68 1.88
CA TYR A 122 -8.47 5.20 0.67
C TYR A 122 -9.54 5.66 -0.32
N THR A 123 -9.40 6.83 -0.95
CA THR A 123 -10.44 7.43 -1.83
C THR A 123 -10.19 7.26 -3.33
N GLY A 124 -9.09 6.59 -3.69
CA GLY A 124 -8.75 6.27 -5.07
C GLY A 124 -9.05 4.82 -5.43
N THR A 125 -8.65 4.41 -6.63
CA THR A 125 -8.75 3.02 -7.05
C THR A 125 -7.61 2.21 -6.42
N VAL A 126 -7.91 1.05 -5.83
CA VAL A 126 -6.90 0.08 -5.43
C VAL A 126 -6.92 -1.09 -6.41
N LEU A 127 -5.75 -1.46 -6.90
CA LEU A 127 -5.48 -2.70 -7.60
C LEU A 127 -4.64 -3.60 -6.71
N LEU A 128 -5.23 -4.67 -6.23
CA LEU A 128 -4.60 -5.54 -5.25
C LEU A 128 -4.43 -6.94 -5.87
N VAL A 129 -3.23 -7.49 -5.83
CA VAL A 129 -2.93 -8.84 -6.29
C VAL A 129 -2.60 -9.68 -5.06
N SER A 130 -3.33 -10.76 -4.83
CA SER A 130 -3.04 -11.69 -3.74
C SER A 130 -3.49 -13.12 -4.07
N HIS A 131 -2.93 -14.08 -3.35
CA HIS A 131 -3.42 -15.46 -3.27
C HIS A 131 -4.23 -15.73 -1.99
N ASP A 132 -4.32 -14.77 -1.05
CA ASP A 132 -5.07 -14.90 0.21
C ASP A 132 -6.55 -14.57 0.01
N ARG A 133 -7.39 -15.62 0.03
CA ARG A 133 -8.84 -15.49 -0.15
C ARG A 133 -9.55 -14.77 1.00
N GLN A 134 -9.07 -14.90 2.23
CA GLN A 134 -9.73 -14.29 3.38
C GLN A 134 -9.54 -12.78 3.37
N PHE A 135 -8.34 -12.32 3.06
CA PHE A 135 -8.04 -10.90 2.86
C PHE A 135 -8.84 -10.30 1.68
N VAL A 136 -8.99 -11.06 0.59
CA VAL A 136 -9.84 -10.66 -0.54
C VAL A 136 -11.27 -10.44 -0.09
N ASP A 137 -11.88 -11.43 0.57
CA ASP A 137 -13.30 -11.39 0.93
C ASP A 137 -13.63 -10.23 1.88
N ASN A 138 -12.68 -9.81 2.72
CA ASN A 138 -12.85 -8.72 3.68
C ASN A 138 -12.69 -7.32 3.06
N SER A 139 -11.93 -7.17 1.97
CA SER A 139 -11.45 -5.86 1.51
C SER A 139 -12.08 -5.34 0.20
N VAL A 140 -12.77 -6.19 -0.58
CA VAL A 140 -13.07 -5.85 -1.99
C VAL A 140 -14.53 -5.55 -2.31
N THR A 141 -14.71 -4.66 -3.29
CA THR A 141 -16.00 -4.39 -3.94
C THR A 141 -16.18 -5.22 -5.21
N ASP A 142 -15.12 -5.40 -5.99
CA ASP A 142 -15.09 -6.18 -7.22
C ASP A 142 -13.83 -7.07 -7.26
N CYS A 143 -13.99 -8.34 -7.67
CA CYS A 143 -12.90 -9.33 -7.68
C CYS A 143 -12.81 -10.01 -9.05
N TRP A 144 -11.60 -10.05 -9.62
CA TRP A 144 -11.29 -10.73 -10.87
C TRP A 144 -10.35 -11.90 -10.58
N ILE A 145 -10.76 -13.11 -10.95
CA ILE A 145 -9.99 -14.33 -10.71
C ILE A 145 -9.27 -14.70 -12.00
N PHE A 146 -7.94 -14.80 -11.95
CA PHE A 146 -7.11 -15.28 -13.05
C PHE A 146 -6.55 -16.65 -12.70
N GLU A 147 -6.88 -17.66 -13.50
CA GLU A 147 -6.30 -19.00 -13.38
C GLU A 147 -5.13 -19.12 -14.35
N VAL A 148 -3.91 -19.31 -13.83
CA VAL A 148 -2.73 -19.63 -14.63
C VAL A 148 -2.49 -21.13 -14.58
N THR A 149 -2.71 -21.80 -15.70
CA THR A 149 -2.36 -23.21 -15.86
C THR A 149 -0.90 -23.32 -16.33
N ALA A 150 0.01 -23.70 -15.43
CA ALA A 150 1.35 -24.10 -15.84
C ALA A 150 1.32 -25.53 -16.38
N SER A 151 2.07 -25.81 -17.46
CA SER A 151 2.06 -27.08 -18.21
C SER A 151 2.52 -28.33 -17.42
N LEU A 152 2.82 -28.20 -16.13
CA LEU A 152 3.26 -29.27 -15.23
C LEU A 152 2.52 -29.14 -13.89
N ASN A 153 1.25 -29.59 -13.84
CA ASN A 153 0.47 -29.90 -12.63
C ASN A 153 0.39 -28.84 -11.51
N SER A 154 0.54 -27.54 -11.80
CA SER A 154 0.35 -26.48 -10.80
C SER A 154 -0.56 -25.40 -11.37
N THR A 155 -1.75 -25.27 -10.79
CA THR A 155 -2.64 -24.13 -11.03
C THR A 155 -2.28 -23.06 -10.01
N SER A 156 -1.70 -21.95 -10.47
CA SER A 156 -1.55 -20.76 -9.65
C SER A 156 -2.77 -19.89 -9.89
N VAL A 157 -3.60 -19.71 -8.85
CA VAL A 157 -4.72 -18.78 -8.88
C VAL A 157 -4.20 -17.43 -8.42
N VAL A 158 -4.22 -16.46 -9.33
CA VAL A 158 -3.88 -15.07 -9.03
C VAL A 158 -5.19 -14.32 -8.89
N ILE A 159 -5.47 -13.76 -7.71
CA ILE A 159 -6.68 -12.97 -7.47
C ILE A 159 -6.29 -11.51 -7.63
N MET A 160 -6.87 -10.87 -8.65
CA MET A 160 -6.67 -9.45 -8.92
C MET A 160 -7.95 -8.71 -8.54
N MET A 161 -7.81 -7.77 -7.64
CA MET A 161 -8.91 -7.11 -6.97
C MET A 161 -8.96 -5.65 -7.38
N LEU A 162 -10.19 -5.14 -7.54
CA LEU A 162 -10.44 -3.72 -7.74
C LEU A 162 -11.29 -3.21 -6.58
N ILE A 163 -10.69 -2.38 -5.72
CA ILE A 163 -11.44 -1.66 -4.70
C ILE A 163 -11.75 -0.28 -5.28
N ASN A 164 -13.02 -0.05 -5.61
CA ASN A 164 -13.53 1.28 -5.97
C ASN A 164 -14.07 1.93 -4.71
N SER A 165 -13.22 2.65 -3.99
CA SER A 165 -13.74 3.57 -2.99
C SER A 165 -14.36 4.79 -3.67
N LYS A 166 -15.30 5.41 -2.96
CA LYS A 166 -16.34 6.34 -3.43
C LYS A 166 -15.91 7.28 -4.57
N PRO A 167 -16.84 7.64 -5.48
CA PRO A 167 -16.56 8.54 -6.59
C PRO A 167 -15.90 9.83 -6.08
N MET A 168 -14.74 10.15 -6.66
CA MET A 168 -14.04 11.41 -6.45
C MET A 168 -15.05 12.56 -6.55
N PRO A 169 -15.12 13.51 -5.58
CA PRO A 169 -16.03 14.63 -5.68
C PRO A 169 -15.74 15.38 -6.98
N LYS A 170 -16.76 15.54 -7.82
CA LYS A 170 -16.67 16.37 -9.02
C LYS A 170 -16.48 17.81 -8.55
N ASN A 171 -15.30 18.38 -8.78
CA ASN A 171 -15.14 19.84 -8.79
C ASN A 171 -15.92 20.44 -9.96
#